data_AF-A0A916K8B6-F1
#
_entry.id   AF-A0A916K8B6-F1
#
_cell.length_a   1.000
_cell.length_b   1.000
_cell.length_c   1.000
_cell.angle_alpha   90.00
_cell.angle_beta   90.00
_cell.angle_gamma   90.00
#
_symmetry.space_group_name_H-M   'P 1'
#
loop_
_entity.id
_entity.type
_entity.pdbx_description
1 polymer ?
#
loop_
_entity_poly.entity_id
_entity_poly.type
_entity_poly.pdbx_seq_one_letter_code
_entity_poly.pdbx_strand_id
1 'polypeptide(L)' 'MSPIVDFKNVSTVGLESSLVAEALAGLRANEARYFMNKYKHEFTVVPASESQETLDYVKRVLKEERGIEFAAQPLEVW' A
#
# COMPACT_ATOMS: atom_id res chain seq x y z
N MET A 1 13.68 -1.20 -7.55
CA MET A 1 13.95 -1.69 -6.19
C MET A 1 12.87 -1.07 -5.32
N SER A 2 12.01 -1.87 -4.70
CA SER A 2 10.83 -1.37 -3.99
C SER A 2 11.25 -0.61 -2.73
N PRO A 3 10.79 0.63 -2.51
CA PRO A 3 11.10 1.38 -1.30
C PRO A 3 10.60 0.64 -0.03
N ILE A 4 11.48 0.57 0.97
CA ILE A 4 11.15 0.04 2.30
C ILE A 4 10.40 1.13 3.08
N VAL A 5 9.30 0.75 3.72
CA VAL A 5 8.54 1.64 4.60
C VAL A 5 9.17 1.66 5.99
N ASP A 6 9.81 2.77 6.36
CA ASP A 6 10.35 2.97 7.69
C ASP A 6 9.24 3.37 8.69
N PHE A 7 8.91 2.45 9.60
CA PHE A 7 7.92 2.71 10.65
C PHE A 7 8.43 3.58 11.81
N LYS A 8 9.74 3.85 11.88
CA LYS A 8 10.32 4.78 12.86
C LYS A 8 10.27 6.22 12.37
N ASN A 9 10.44 6.43 11.06
CA ASN A 9 10.39 7.74 10.41
C ASN A 9 9.27 7.74 9.36
N VAL A 10 8.05 8.05 9.79
CA VAL A 10 6.87 8.03 8.92
C VAL A 10 7.00 9.12 7.85
N SER A 11 6.94 8.71 6.57
CA SER A 11 7.06 9.58 5.40
C SER A 11 5.81 9.50 4.53
N THR A 12 5.43 10.62 3.90
CA THR A 12 4.31 10.72 2.95
C THR A 12 4.73 10.50 1.49
N VAL A 13 6.00 10.19 1.23
CA VAL A 13 6.50 9.98 -0.13
C VAL A 13 5.72 8.86 -0.84
N GLY A 14 5.25 9.14 -2.06
CA GLY A 14 4.39 8.25 -2.85
C GLY A 14 2.88 8.45 -2.64
N LEU A 15 2.48 9.28 -1.67
CA LEU A 15 1.09 9.53 -1.28
C LEU A 15 0.68 11.01 -1.41
N GLU A 16 1.55 11.87 -1.95
CA GLU A 16 1.40 13.33 -1.96
C GLU A 16 0.18 13.83 -2.74
N SER A 17 -0.34 13.02 -3.65
CA SER A 17 -1.56 13.31 -4.41
C SER A 17 -2.84 13.15 -3.57
N SER A 18 -2.76 12.53 -2.39
CA SER A 18 -3.90 12.32 -1.50
C SER A 18 -4.09 13.48 -0.54
N LEU A 19 -5.35 13.91 -0.35
CA LEU A 19 -5.73 14.88 0.68
C LEU A 19 -5.53 14.36 2.11
N VAL A 20 -5.33 13.06 2.27
CA VAL A 20 -5.13 12.38 3.56
C VAL A 20 -3.80 11.62 3.60
N ALA A 21 -2.78 12.16 2.93
CA ALA A 21 -1.45 11.54 2.80
C ALA A 21 -0.82 11.12 4.14
N GLU A 22 -0.92 11.96 5.18
CA GLU A 22 -0.37 11.65 6.51
C GLU A 22 -1.04 10.44 7.16
N ALA A 23 -2.37 10.33 7.05
CA ALA A 23 -3.12 9.20 7.59
C ALA A 23 -2.78 7.90 6.87
N LEU A 24 -2.66 7.95 5.54
CA LEU A 24 -2.24 6.79 4.73
C LEU A 24 -0.79 6.38 5.04
N ALA A 25 0.12 7.35 5.21
CA ALA A 25 1.49 7.10 5.62
C ALA A 25 1.57 6.42 6.99
N GLY A 26 0.75 6.86 7.95
CA GLY A 26 0.63 6.24 9.26
C GLY A 26 0.10 4.80 9.19
N LEU A 27 -0.88 4.54 8.30
CA LEU A 27 -1.42 3.20 8.10
C LEU A 27 -0.35 2.22 7.59
N ARG A 28 0.36 2.55 6.50
CA ARG A 28 1.43 1.69 5.98
C ARG A 28 2.59 1.53 6.97
N ALA A 29 2.91 2.55 7.76
CA ALA A 29 3.91 2.45 8.82
C ALA A 29 3.49 1.45 9.92
N ASN A 30 2.20 1.40 10.27
CA ASN A 30 1.69 0.42 11.22
C ASN A 30 1.81 -1.01 10.69
N GLU A 31 1.50 -1.23 9.41
CA GLU A 31 1.71 -2.51 8.73
C GLU A 31 3.19 -2.90 8.74
N ALA A 32 4.09 -2.00 8.35
CA ALA A 32 5.53 -2.23 8.35
C ALA A 32 6.05 -2.63 9.75
N ARG A 33 5.58 -1.96 10.80
CA ARG A 33 5.90 -2.31 12.18
C ARG A 33 5.39 -3.71 12.54
N TYR A 34 4.19 -4.07 12.12
CA TYR A 34 3.62 -5.40 12.36
C TYR A 34 4.46 -6.49 11.68
N PHE A 35 4.80 -6.33 10.40
CA PHE A 35 5.62 -7.28 9.66
C PHE A 35 7.01 -7.46 10.29
N MET A 36 7.67 -6.37 10.67
CA MET A 36 8.97 -6.45 11.33
C MET A 36 8.88 -7.11 12.71
N ASN A 37 7.88 -6.76 13.52
CA ASN A 37 7.75 -7.31 14.87
C ASN A 37 7.42 -8.80 14.84
N LYS A 38 6.44 -9.20 14.02
CA LYS A 38 5.91 -10.57 13.99
C LYS A 38 6.74 -11.51 13.12
N TYR A 39 7.18 -11.05 11.95
CA TYR A 39 7.80 -11.91 10.94
C TYR A 39 9.27 -11.58 10.67
N LYS A 40 9.79 -10.48 11.24
CA LYS A 40 11.16 -10.00 10.96
C LYS A 40 11.39 -9.77 9.47
N HIS A 41 10.35 -9.27 8.80
CA HIS A 41 10.34 -9.00 7.37
C HIS A 41 10.19 -7.51 7.10
N GLU A 42 10.96 -7.00 6.14
CA GLU A 42 10.84 -5.62 5.67
C GLU A 42 9.59 -5.47 4.82
N PHE A 43 8.79 -4.46 5.12
CA PHE A 43 7.61 -4.14 4.33
C PHE A 43 8.01 -3.15 3.23
N THR A 44 7.72 -3.50 1.99
CA THR A 44 8.05 -2.67 0.82
C THR A 44 6.79 -2.39 0.01
N VAL A 45 6.79 -1.27 -0.67
CA VAL A 45 5.68 -0.84 -1.53
C VAL A 45 6.23 -0.44 -2.89
N VAL A 46 5.38 -0.46 -3.92
CA VAL A 46 5.67 0.09 -5.25
C VAL A 46 4.52 0.99 -5.69
N PRO A 47 4.77 2.00 -6.54
CA PRO A 47 3.70 2.78 -7.15
C PRO A 47 2.68 1.89 -7.87
N ALA A 48 1.40 2.23 -7.77
CA ALA A 48 0.32 1.52 -8.44
C ALA A 48 0.57 1.32 -9.95
N SER A 49 1.18 2.32 -10.59
CA SER A 49 1.55 2.28 -12.02
C SER A 49 2.60 1.22 -12.37
N GLU A 50 3.40 0.76 -11.40
CA GLU A 50 4.48 -0.21 -11.62
C GLU A 50 4.02 -1.66 -11.41
N SER A 51 2.81 -1.88 -10.88
CA SER A 51 2.28 -3.23 -10.57
C SER A 51 0.83 -3.37 -11.03
N GLN A 52 0.60 -3.10 -12.32
CA GLN A 52 -0.73 -3.17 -12.92
C GLN A 52 -1.33 -4.58 -12.87
N GLU A 53 -0.51 -5.63 -13.04
CA GLU A 53 -0.95 -7.02 -12.98
C GLU A 53 -1.57 -7.37 -11.60
N THR A 54 -0.92 -6.94 -10.52
CA THR A 54 -1.41 -7.15 -9.15
C THR A 54 -2.73 -6.41 -8.92
N LEU A 55 -2.83 -5.16 -9.39
CA LEU A 55 -4.05 -4.37 -9.28
C LEU A 55 -5.21 -5.00 -10.05
N ASP A 56 -4.96 -5.47 -11.26
CA ASP A 56 -5.98 -6.11 -12.09
C ASP A 56 -6.45 -7.42 -11.47
N TYR A 57 -5.53 -8.20 -10.90
CA TYR A 57 -5.85 -9.41 -10.15
C TYR A 57 -6.77 -9.12 -8.96
N VAL A 58 -6.39 -8.17 -8.08
CA VAL A 58 -7.17 -7.81 -6.90
C VAL A 58 -8.54 -7.24 -7.32
N LYS A 59 -8.58 -6.37 -8.32
CA LYS A 59 -9.81 -5.79 -8.85
C LYS A 59 -10.77 -6.87 -9.36
N ARG A 60 -10.26 -7.87 -10.06
CA ARG A 60 -11.05 -9.02 -10.53
C ARG A 60 -11.62 -9.80 -9.36
N VAL A 61 -10.79 -10.20 -8.39
CA VAL A 61 -11.21 -10.98 -7.22
C VAL A 61 -12.29 -10.24 -6.41
N LEU A 62 -12.07 -8.96 -6.11
CA LEU A 62 -13.05 -8.15 -5.35
C LEU A 62 -14.39 -8.05 -6.08
N LYS A 63 -14.36 -7.84 -7.40
CA LYS A 63 -15.57 -7.72 -8.20
C LYS A 63 -16.31 -9.06 -8.33
N GLU A 64 -15.62 -10.12 -8.70
CA GLU A 64 -16.23 -11.42 -9.00
C GLU A 64 -16.71 -12.14 -7.74
N GLU A 65 -15.95 -12.08 -6.64
CA GLU A 65 -16.27 -12.86 -5.43
C GLU A 65 -17.11 -12.10 -4.41
N ARG A 66 -17.07 -10.76 -4.44
CA ARG A 66 -17.68 -9.90 -3.41
C ARG A 66 -18.52 -8.76 -3.99
N GLY A 67 -18.51 -8.54 -5.31
CA GLY A 67 -19.22 -7.42 -5.93
C GLY A 67 -18.68 -6.05 -5.49
N ILE A 68 -17.40 -5.97 -5.10
CA ILE A 68 -16.75 -4.75 -4.60
C ILE A 68 -15.89 -4.14 -5.70
N GLU A 69 -15.97 -2.81 -5.86
CA GLU A 69 -15.11 -2.04 -6.76
C GLU A 69 -14.38 -0.93 -5.98
N PHE A 70 -13.19 -0.55 -6.44
CA PHE A 70 -12.44 0.55 -5.82
C PHE A 70 -13.15 1.89 -6.07
N ALA A 71 -13.55 2.55 -4.98
CA ALA A 71 -14.09 3.91 -5.04
C ALA A 71 -12.98 4.97 -5.18
N ALA A 72 -11.76 4.66 -4.74
CA ALA A 72 -10.61 5.56 -4.76
C ALA A 72 -9.49 5.00 -5.65
N GLN A 73 -8.66 5.89 -6.19
CA GLN A 73 -7.50 5.51 -7.00
C GLN A 73 -6.41 4.90 -6.08
N PRO A 74 -5.94 3.67 -6.36
CA PRO A 74 -4.78 3.10 -5.68
C PRO A 74 -3.52 3.93 -5.99
N LEU A 75 -2.72 4.22 -4.96
CA LEU A 75 -1.46 4.96 -5.09
C LEU A 75 -0.25 4.03 -5.00
N GLU A 76 -0.31 3.02 -4.14
CA GLU A 76 0.75 2.05 -3.91
C GLU A 76 0.17 0.63 -3.80
N VAL A 77 1.03 -0.36 -4.04
CA VAL A 77 0.74 -1.80 -3.96
C VAL A 77 1.92 -2.52 -3.32
N TRP A 78 1.65 -3.67 -2.69
CA TRP A 78 2.62 -4.53 -2.01
C TRP A 78 2.25 -6.00 -2.17
#